data_AF-A0A2G6R3I4-F1
#
_entry.id   AF-A0A2G6R3I4-F1
#
_cell.length_a   1.000
_cell.length_b   1.000
_cell.length_c   1.000
_cell.angle_alpha   90.00
_cell.angle_beta   90.00
_cell.angle_gamma   90.00
#
_symmetry.space_group_name_H-M   'P 1'
#
loop_
_entity.id
_entity.type
_entity.pdbx_description
1 polymer ?
#
loop_
_entity_poly.entity_id
_entity_poly.type
_entity_poly.pdbx_seq_one_letter_code
_entity_poly.pdbx_strand_id
1 'polypeptide(L)'
;TAIKAAKNDEIQRVVNIAMGASTVSILLTVPILMFLAYISGIRFSLDFNPLEIGALILTIILAWKTTEEGHTNYFEGISHLMFFTAFAIIAAYY
;
A
#
# COMPACT_ATOMS: atom_id res chain seq x y z
N THR A 1 -12.77 -7.72 -7.69
CA THR A 1 -12.86 -6.55 -8.61
C THR A 1 -11.56 -6.37 -9.39
N ALA A 2 -10.42 -6.11 -8.74
CA ALA A 2 -9.12 -6.00 -9.42
C ALA A 2 -8.64 -7.31 -10.08
N ILE A 3 -8.70 -8.46 -9.39
CA ILE A 3 -8.31 -9.77 -9.98
C ILE A 3 -9.12 -10.10 -11.24
N LYS A 4 -10.41 -9.73 -11.28
CA LYS A 4 -11.27 -9.94 -12.45
C LYS A 4 -10.84 -9.06 -13.63
N ALA A 5 -10.51 -7.80 -13.37
CA ALA A 5 -9.96 -6.88 -14.38
C ALA A 5 -8.60 -7.39 -14.91
N ALA A 6 -7.74 -7.90 -14.03
CA ALA A 6 -6.45 -8.50 -14.42
C ALA A 6 -6.64 -9.71 -15.36
N LYS A 7 -7.61 -10.59 -15.07
CA LYS A 7 -7.95 -11.73 -15.95
C LYS A 7 -8.50 -11.32 -17.31
N ASN A 8 -8.97 -10.09 -17.46
CA ASN A 8 -9.49 -9.52 -18.69
C ASN A 8 -8.45 -8.60 -19.39
N ASP A 9 -7.17 -8.67 -18.99
CA ASP A 9 -6.08 -7.82 -19.49
C ASP A 9 -6.31 -6.30 -19.30
N GLU A 10 -7.15 -5.90 -18.34
CA GLU A 10 -7.45 -4.50 -18.01
C GLU A 10 -6.47 -3.95 -16.95
N ILE A 11 -5.15 -3.99 -17.20
CA ILE A 11 -4.13 -3.64 -16.18
C ILE A 11 -4.27 -2.20 -15.67
N GLN A 12 -4.57 -1.22 -16.54
CA GLN A 12 -4.82 0.16 -16.09
C GLN A 12 -5.96 0.24 -15.06
N ARG A 13 -7.00 -0.59 -15.22
CA ARG A 13 -8.13 -0.65 -14.27
C ARG A 13 -7.70 -1.28 -12.95
N VAL A 14 -6.85 -2.31 -12.99
CA VAL A 14 -6.26 -2.92 -11.79
C VAL A 14 -5.48 -1.88 -10.99
N VAL A 15 -4.58 -1.16 -11.67
CA VAL A 15 -3.77 -0.09 -11.11
C VAL A 15 -4.65 1.01 -10.52
N ASN A 16 -5.63 1.51 -11.27
CA ASN A 16 -6.51 2.58 -10.80
C ASN A 16 -7.29 2.17 -9.54
N ILE A 17 -7.75 0.92 -9.46
CA ILE A 17 -8.43 0.40 -8.27
C ILE A 17 -7.45 0.34 -7.08
N ALA A 18 -6.26 -0.23 -7.26
CA ALA A 18 -5.29 -0.40 -6.19
C ALA A 18 -4.75 0.95 -5.68
N MET A 19 -4.27 1.79 -6.60
CA MET A 19 -3.74 3.12 -6.28
C MET A 19 -4.80 4.02 -5.66
N GLY A 20 -6.03 3.99 -6.19
CA GLY A 20 -7.15 4.74 -5.64
C GLY A 20 -7.48 4.34 -4.21
N ALA A 21 -7.59 3.04 -3.93
CA ALA A 21 -7.86 2.53 -2.58
C ALA A 21 -6.74 2.90 -1.58
N SER A 22 -5.47 2.75 -1.98
CA SER A 22 -4.31 3.12 -1.15
C SER A 22 -4.28 4.62 -0.85
N THR A 23 -4.52 5.46 -1.88
CA THR A 23 -4.50 6.92 -1.75
C THR A 23 -5.59 7.41 -0.81
N VAL A 24 -6.82 6.89 -0.94
CA VAL A 24 -7.92 7.24 -0.04
C VAL A 24 -7.61 6.79 1.40
N SER A 25 -7.05 5.60 1.59
CA SER A 25 -6.72 5.10 2.93
C SER A 25 -5.68 6.00 3.63
N ILE A 26 -4.63 6.40 2.91
CA ILE A 26 -3.54 7.20 3.47
C ILE A 26 -3.96 8.67 3.66
N LEU A 27 -4.57 9.29 2.63
CA LEU A 27 -4.87 10.73 2.67
C LEU A 27 -6.17 11.07 3.39
N LEU A 28 -7.10 10.12 3.53
CA LEU A 28 -8.40 10.37 4.12
C LEU A 28 -8.63 9.53 5.38
N THR A 29 -8.53 8.20 5.29
CA THR A 29 -8.89 7.34 6.41
C THR A 29 -7.99 7.56 7.63
N VAL A 30 -6.66 7.60 7.45
CA VAL A 30 -5.72 7.82 8.56
C VAL A 30 -5.93 9.18 9.24
N PRO A 31 -5.99 10.33 8.51
CA PRO A 31 -6.27 11.62 9.14
C PRO A 31 -7.62 11.70 9.83
N ILE A 32 -8.68 11.11 9.24
CA ILE A 32 -10.02 11.09 9.87
C ILE A 32 -9.97 10.31 11.18
N LEU A 33 -9.34 9.14 11.21
CA LEU A 33 -9.22 8.35 12.44
C LEU A 33 -8.44 9.11 13.51
N MET A 34 -7.34 9.77 13.14
CA MET A 34 -6.55 10.58 14.05
C MET A 34 -7.34 11.78 14.59
N PHE A 35 -8.13 12.44 13.75
CA PHE A 35 -9.00 13.54 14.13
C PHE A 35 -10.12 13.10 15.09
N LEU A 36 -10.77 11.97 14.79
CA LEU A 36 -11.80 11.39 15.65
C LEU A 36 -11.24 10.97 17.00
N ALA A 37 -10.05 10.36 17.03
CA ALA A 37 -9.38 9.99 18.26
C ALA A 37 -9.04 11.21 19.12
N TYR A 38 -8.55 12.29 18.49
CA TYR A 38 -8.29 13.56 19.16
C TYR A 38 -9.53 14.14 19.84
N ILE A 39 -10.67 14.19 19.12
CA ILE A 39 -11.94 14.68 19.69
C ILE A 39 -12.47 13.76 20.79
N SER A 40 -12.29 12.44 20.65
CA SER A 40 -12.77 11.45 21.61
C SER A 40 -11.87 11.34 22.86
N GLY A 41 -10.76 12.09 22.93
CA GLY A 41 -9.78 12.00 24.01
C GLY A 41 -8.97 10.70 24.03
N ILE A 42 -9.02 9.93 22.93
CA ILE A 42 -8.28 8.68 22.79
C ILE A 42 -6.85 9.01 22.35
N ARG A 43 -5.87 8.50 23.10
CA ARG A 43 -4.46 8.59 22.69
C ARG A 43 -4.22 7.65 21.51
N PHE A 44 -4.31 8.19 20.31
CA PHE A 44 -4.01 7.49 19.07
C PHE A 44 -2.78 8.14 18.43
N SER A 45 -1.68 7.39 18.39
CA SER A 45 -0.44 7.80 17.73
C SER A 45 -0.08 6.76 16.67
N LEU A 46 0.47 7.25 15.56
CA LEU A 46 1.06 6.41 14.52
C LEU A 46 2.45 5.98 14.97
N ASP A 47 2.49 4.94 15.81
CA ASP A 47 3.72 4.41 16.40
C ASP A 47 4.41 3.45 15.42
N PHE A 48 5.00 4.00 14.36
CA PHE A 48 5.73 3.22 13.37
C PHE A 48 7.23 3.18 13.70
N ASN A 49 7.81 1.98 13.65
CA ASN A 49 9.25 1.79 13.74
C ASN A 49 9.94 2.28 12.44
N PRO A 50 11.16 2.85 12.51
CA PRO A 50 11.98 3.13 11.32
C PRO A 50 12.02 2.02 10.25
N LEU A 51 11.99 0.74 10.64
CA LEU A 51 11.95 -0.38 9.70
C LEU A 51 10.63 -0.45 8.92
N GLU A 52 9.50 -0.22 9.57
CA GLU A 52 8.17 -0.22 8.94
C GLU A 52 8.03 0.98 7.99
N ILE A 53 8.51 2.16 8.41
CA ILE A 53 8.54 3.36 7.57
C ILE A 53 9.42 3.11 6.34
N GLY A 54 10.61 2.52 6.51
CA GLY A 54 11.51 2.17 5.42
C GLY A 54 10.87 1.19 4.43
N ALA A 55 10.22 0.14 4.94
CA ALA A 55 9.54 -0.85 4.10
C ALA A 55 8.34 -0.26 3.34
N LEU A 56 7.59 0.66 3.95
CA LEU A 56 6.52 1.40 3.29
C LEU A 56 7.06 2.27 2.15
N ILE A 57 8.13 3.03 2.38
CA ILE A 57 8.78 3.86 1.35
C ILE A 57 9.26 2.99 0.18
N LEU A 58 9.91 1.86 0.46
CA LEU A 58 10.36 0.94 -0.58
C LEU A 58 9.19 0.38 -1.39
N THR A 59 8.09 0.04 -0.74
CA THR A 59 6.87 -0.44 -1.42
C THR A 59 6.29 0.63 -2.35
N ILE A 60 6.28 1.90 -1.92
CA ILE A 60 5.82 3.02 -2.76
C ILE A 60 6.75 3.20 -3.97
N ILE A 61 8.06 3.14 -3.78
CA ILE A 61 9.04 3.25 -4.88
C ILE A 61 8.85 2.11 -5.88
N LEU A 62 8.72 0.87 -5.39
CA LEU A 62 8.50 -0.30 -6.23
C LEU A 62 7.21 -0.14 -7.05
N ALA A 63 6.11 0.26 -6.40
CA ALA A 63 4.82 0.49 -7.05
C ALA A 63 4.93 1.57 -8.14
N TRP A 64 5.58 2.69 -7.84
CA TRP A 64 5.81 3.75 -8.81
C TRP A 64 6.58 3.25 -10.04
N LYS A 65 7.72 2.56 -9.84
CA LYS A 65 8.53 2.03 -10.94
C LYS A 65 7.77 1.02 -11.79
N THR A 66 7.05 0.08 -11.17
CA THR A 66 6.27 -0.92 -11.92
C THR A 66 5.05 -0.37 -12.65
N THR A 67 4.58 0.82 -12.29
CA THR A 67 3.40 1.44 -12.90
C THR A 67 3.76 2.46 -13.99
N GLU A 68 5.04 2.84 -14.09
CA GLU A 68 5.55 3.87 -15.02
C GLU A 68 5.38 3.48 -16.50
N GLU A 69 5.56 2.20 -16.82
CA GLU A 69 5.67 1.71 -18.21
C GLU A 69 4.31 1.28 -18.82
N GLY A 70 3.23 1.26 -18.03
CA GLY A 70 1.87 0.94 -18.51
C GLY A 70 1.60 -0.55 -18.80
N HIS A 71 2.63 -1.40 -18.73
CA HIS A 71 2.53 -2.86 -18.78
C HIS A 71 3.20 -3.48 -17.56
N THR A 72 2.82 -4.70 -17.19
CA THR A 72 3.39 -5.40 -16.03
C THR A 72 3.75 -6.84 -16.35
N ASN A 73 4.76 -7.38 -15.66
CA ASN A 73 5.22 -8.75 -15.79
C ASN A 73 5.00 -9.55 -14.48
N TYR A 74 4.87 -10.86 -14.59
CA TYR A 74 4.79 -11.77 -13.44
C TYR A 74 5.98 -11.62 -12.49
N PHE A 75 7.18 -11.36 -13.00
CA PHE A 75 8.37 -11.13 -12.16
C PHE A 75 8.24 -9.88 -11.27
N GLU A 76 7.63 -8.81 -11.79
CA GLU A 76 7.32 -7.61 -11.00
C GLU A 76 6.21 -7.91 -9.98
N GLY A 77 5.20 -8.69 -10.36
CA GLY A 77 4.18 -9.14 -9.41
C GLY A 77 4.77 -9.93 -8.24
N ILE A 78 5.74 -10.82 -8.50
CA ILE A 78 6.45 -11.55 -7.44
C ILE A 78 7.24 -10.60 -6.55
N SER A 79 7.94 -9.60 -7.10
CA SER A 79 8.72 -8.67 -6.28
C SER A 79 7.84 -7.91 -5.30
N HIS A 80 6.64 -7.47 -5.72
CA HIS A 80 5.63 -6.89 -4.83
C HIS A 80 5.23 -7.82 -3.69
N LEU A 81 4.97 -9.10 -4.00
CA LEU A 81 4.62 -10.09 -2.98
C LEU A 81 5.78 -10.39 -2.02
N MET A 82 7.02 -10.40 -2.50
CA MET A 82 8.22 -10.57 -1.67
C MET A 82 8.38 -9.40 -0.71
N PHE A 83 8.25 -8.16 -1.19
CA PHE A 83 8.31 -6.96 -0.34
C PHE A 83 7.15 -6.91 0.66
N PHE A 84 5.94 -7.29 0.24
CA PHE A 84 4.80 -7.42 1.14
C PHE A 84 5.05 -8.46 2.25
N THR A 85 5.65 -9.61 1.90
CA THR A 85 6.02 -10.63 2.89
C THR A 85 7.08 -10.11 3.85
N ALA A 86 8.09 -9.39 3.36
CA ALA A 86 9.10 -8.76 4.21
C ALA A 86 8.46 -7.73 5.16
N PHE A 87 7.55 -6.90 4.66
CA PHE A 87 6.78 -5.95 5.49
C PHE A 87 5.97 -6.68 6.57
N ALA A 88 5.27 -7.76 6.21
CA ALA A 88 4.48 -8.55 7.15
C ALA A 88 5.34 -9.19 8.25
N ILE A 89 6.56 -9.64 7.91
CA ILE A 89 7.53 -10.13 8.90
C ILE A 89 7.98 -8.98 9.81
N ILE A 90 8.34 -7.82 9.27
CA ILE A 90 8.74 -6.66 10.09
C ILE A 90 7.62 -6.30 11.07
N ALA A 91 6.39 -6.12 10.59
CA ALA A 91 5.25 -5.75 11.42
C ALA A 91 4.82 -6.83 12.43
N ALA A 92 5.20 -8.09 12.22
CA ALA A 92 4.87 -9.18 13.14
C ALA A 92 5.91 -9.37 14.26
N TYR A 93 7.17 -9.00 14.02
CA TYR A 93 8.30 -9.29 14.91
C TYR A 93 8.97 -8.05 15.52
N TYR A 94 8.68 -6.86 15.01
CA TYR A 94 9.23 -5.57 15.47
C TYR A 94 8.11 -4.57 15.71
#